data_AF-K6T910-F1
#
_entry.id   AF-K6T910-F1
#
_cell.length_a   1.000
_cell.length_b   1.000
_cell.length_c   1.000
_cell.angle_alpha   90.00
_cell.angle_beta   90.00
_cell.angle_gamma   90.00
#
_symmetry.space_group_name_H-M   'P 1'
#
loop_
_entity.id
_entity.type
_entity.pdbx_description
1 polymer ?
#
loop_
_entity_poly.entity_id
_entity_poly.type
_entity_poly.pdbx_seq_one_letter_code
_entity_poly.pdbx_strand_id
1 'polypeptide(L)' 'MREGYLQHNSQGRYEIPGVTYFTSGERIEIFYDDVWISGRIEYSQREMEYYFLNEEEGIYVYDLSGIKAREVN' A
#
# COMPACT_ATOMS: atom_id res chain seq x y z
N MET A 1 13.73 -1.12 8.08
CA MET A 1 12.28 -1.31 7.86
C MET A 1 11.53 -0.28 8.68
N ARG A 2 10.72 0.54 8.03
CA ARG A 2 9.82 1.48 8.69
C ARG A 2 8.40 0.99 8.49
N GLU A 3 7.65 0.84 9.58
CA GLU A 3 6.31 0.26 9.59
C GLU A 3 5.29 1.21 10.23
N GLY A 4 4.02 1.04 9.87
CA GLY A 4 2.90 1.75 10.49
C GLY A 4 1.59 1.42 9.79
N TYR A 5 0.57 2.21 10.06
CA TYR A 5 -0.74 2.03 9.43
C TYR A 5 -0.90 3.03 8.29
N LEU A 6 -1.38 2.56 7.15
CA LEU A 6 -1.59 3.38 5.97
C LEU A 6 -2.75 4.35 6.18
N GLN A 7 -2.60 5.56 5.66
CA GLN A 7 -3.67 6.57 5.56
C GLN A 7 -3.48 7.40 4.30
N HIS A 8 -4.52 8.11 3.87
CA HIS A 8 -4.35 9.15 2.86
C HIS A 8 -3.66 10.38 3.43
N ASN A 9 -2.69 10.90 2.68
CA ASN A 9 -2.13 12.21 2.91
C ASN A 9 -2.93 13.31 2.18
N SER A 10 -2.50 14.57 2.32
CA SER A 10 -3.16 15.72 1.69
C SER A 10 -3.11 15.75 0.15
N GLN A 11 -2.31 14.88 -0.46
CA GLN A 11 -2.21 14.70 -1.92
C GLN A 11 -3.02 13.49 -2.42
N GLY A 12 -3.78 12.82 -1.54
CA GLY A 12 -4.55 11.63 -1.86
C GLY A 12 -3.72 10.35 -1.98
N ARG A 13 -2.43 10.36 -1.61
CA ARG A 13 -1.56 9.17 -1.66
C ARG A 13 -1.62 8.42 -0.34
N TYR A 14 -1.45 7.11 -0.39
CA TYR A 14 -1.22 6.33 0.82
C TYR A 14 0.15 6.66 1.42
N GLU A 15 0.17 6.85 2.73
CA GLU A 15 1.38 7.12 3.51
C GLU A 15 1.41 6.32 4.81
N ILE A 16 2.62 6.11 5.32
CA ILE A 16 2.84 5.83 6.74
C ILE A 16 3.14 7.19 7.39
N PRO A 17 2.28 7.69 8.30
CA PRO A 17 2.39 9.05 8.84
C PRO A 17 3.77 9.34 9.43
N GLY A 18 4.40 10.42 8.98
CA GLY A 18 5.73 10.85 9.46
C GLY A 18 6.91 9.98 9.00
N VAL A 19 6.67 9.02 8.10
CA VAL A 19 7.68 8.04 7.66
C VAL A 19 7.95 8.13 6.16
N THR A 20 6.94 7.86 5.33
CA THR A 20 7.03 7.85 3.87
C THR A 20 5.63 7.86 3.24
N TYR A 21 5.54 8.16 1.95
CA TYR A 21 4.34 7.98 1.14
C TYR A 21 4.67 7.11 -0.08
N PHE A 22 3.64 6.52 -0.68
CA PHE A 22 3.80 5.62 -1.81
C PHE A 22 3.11 6.15 -3.07
N THR A 23 3.63 5.73 -4.21
CA THR A 23 3.19 6.04 -5.56
C THR A 23 3.16 4.77 -6.43
N SER A 24 2.57 4.86 -7.62
CA SER A 24 2.45 3.72 -8.53
C SER A 24 3.82 3.11 -8.84
N GLY A 25 3.93 1.79 -8.73
CA GLY A 25 5.15 1.02 -8.96
C GLY A 25 6.03 0.82 -7.72
N GLU A 26 5.80 1.55 -6.63
CA GLU A 26 6.61 1.38 -5.41
C GLU A 26 6.27 0.09 -4.66
N ARG A 27 7.30 -0.62 -4.23
CA ARG A 27 7.16 -1.87 -3.46
C ARG A 27 6.76 -1.59 -2.02
N ILE A 28 5.90 -2.45 -1.50
CA ILE A 28 5.40 -2.39 -0.14
C ILE A 28 5.06 -3.80 0.33
N GLU A 29 5.13 -4.02 1.64
CA GLU A 29 4.50 -5.17 2.28
C GLU A 29 3.31 -4.71 3.12
N ILE A 30 2.19 -5.42 3.02
CA ILE A 30 1.00 -5.19 3.83
C ILE A 30 0.69 -6.41 4.70
N PHE A 31 0.10 -6.18 5.87
CA PHE A 31 -0.39 -7.23 6.75
C PHE A 31 -1.85 -7.54 6.40
N TYR A 32 -2.06 -8.70 5.78
CA TYR A 32 -3.34 -9.15 5.25
C TYR A 32 -3.53 -10.62 5.61
N ASP A 33 -4.71 -11.00 6.11
CA ASP A 33 -5.01 -12.36 6.57
C ASP A 33 -3.94 -12.97 7.50
N ASP A 34 -3.53 -12.18 8.51
CA ASP A 34 -2.52 -12.54 9.53
C ASP A 34 -1.11 -12.85 9.00
N VAL A 35 -0.82 -12.51 7.74
CA VAL A 35 0.49 -12.68 7.12
C VAL A 35 0.97 -11.38 6.46
N TRP A 36 2.30 -11.25 6.33
CA TRP A 36 2.89 -10.20 5.52
C TRP A 36 2.94 -10.66 4.06
N ILE A 37 2.31 -9.90 3.18
CA ILE A 37 2.36 -10.13 1.73
C ILE A 37 3.12 -9.00 1.05
N SER A 38 4.03 -9.38 0.16
CA SER A 38 4.80 -8.44 -0.67
C SER A 38 4.05 -8.09 -1.95
N GLY A 39 4.16 -6.84 -2.35
CA GLY A 39 3.57 -6.37 -3.60
C GLY A 39 4.02 -4.96 -3.93
N ARG A 40 3.18 -4.24 -4.65
CA ARG A 40 3.40 -2.84 -5.00
C ARG A 40 2.11 -2.04 -4.95
N ILE A 41 2.25 -0.73 -4.82
CA ILE A 41 1.17 0.22 -4.99
C ILE A 41 0.95 0.46 -6.48
N GLU A 42 -0.30 0.49 -6.93
CA GLU A 42 -0.69 0.89 -8.28
C GLU A 42 -1.86 1.88 -8.23
N TYR A 43 -2.03 2.66 -9.29
CA TYR A 43 -3.13 3.61 -9.42
C TYR A 43 -4.17 3.15 -10.45
N SER A 44 -5.42 3.03 -10.02
CA SER A 44 -6.55 2.75 -10.92
C SER A 44 -7.06 4.04 -11.53
N GLN A 45 -6.90 4.20 -12.86
CA GLN A 45 -7.50 5.33 -13.59
C GLN A 45 -9.03 5.30 -13.57
N ARG A 46 -9.63 4.12 -13.42
CA ARG A 46 -11.08 3.92 -13.42
C ARG A 46 -11.70 4.33 -12.08
N GLU A 47 -11.11 3.86 -10.99
CA GLU A 47 -11.61 4.13 -9.63
C GLU A 47 -11.00 5.41 -9.04
N MET A 48 -10.06 6.02 -9.77
CA MET A 48 -9.30 7.21 -9.36
C MET A 48 -8.57 7.04 -8.01
N GLU A 49 -8.16 5.83 -7.69
CA GLU A 49 -7.64 5.44 -6.37
C GLU A 49 -6.44 4.48 -6.48
N TYR A 50 -5.56 4.54 -5.49
CA TYR A 50 -4.45 3.62 -5.28
C TYR A 50 -4.93 2.29 -4.68
N TYR A 51 -4.24 1.22 -5.04
CA TYR A 51 -4.51 -0.12 -4.51
C TYR A 51 -3.21 -0.90 -4.40
N PHE A 52 -3.25 -1.97 -3.60
CA PHE A 52 -2.16 -2.92 -3.48
C PHE A 52 -2.32 -4.04 -4.50
N LEU A 53 -1.22 -4.39 -5.15
CA LEU A 53 -1.13 -5.46 -6.12
C LEU A 53 0.01 -6.43 -5.76
N ASN A 54 -0.34 -7.71 -5.59
CA ASN A 54 0.60 -8.82 -5.69
C ASN A 54 0.22 -9.65 -6.91
N GLU A 55 0.99 -9.52 -8.00
CA GLU A 55 0.76 -10.24 -9.26
C GLU A 55 1.06 -11.74 -9.17
N GLU A 56 2.00 -12.15 -8.33
CA GLU A 56 2.41 -13.55 -8.21
C GLU A 56 1.29 -14.40 -7.61
N GLU A 57 0.57 -13.85 -6.64
CA GLU A 57 -0.54 -14.51 -5.95
C GLU A 57 -1.93 -14.09 -6.48
N GLY A 58 -1.97 -13.11 -7.40
CA GLY A 58 -3.23 -12.57 -7.95
C GLY A 58 -4.08 -11.82 -6.91
N ILE A 59 -3.44 -11.20 -5.91
CA ILE A 59 -4.11 -10.47 -4.83
C ILE A 59 -4.20 -8.98 -5.17
N TYR A 60 -5.41 -8.45 -4.98
CA TYR A 60 -5.75 -7.04 -5.18
C TYR A 60 -6.45 -6.55 -3.91
N VAL A 61 -5.87 -5.57 -3.22
CA VAL A 61 -6.48 -4.99 -2.02
C VAL A 61 -6.74 -3.51 -2.29
N TYR A 62 -8.01 -3.12 -2.15
CA TYR A 62 -8.48 -1.74 -2.25
C TYR A 62 -8.78 -1.20 -0.85
N ASP A 63 -8.94 0.12 -0.72
CA ASP A 63 -9.10 0.81 0.58
C ASP A 63 -8.04 0.38 1.60
N LEU A 64 -6.81 0.84 1.36
CA LEU A 64 -5.67 0.46 2.20
C LEU A 64 -5.65 1.20 3.55
N SER A 65 -6.63 2.06 3.82
CA SER A 65 -6.68 2.86 5.05
C SER A 65 -6.75 1.97 6.29
N GLY A 66 -5.84 2.20 7.24
CA GLY A 66 -5.76 1.40 8.47
C GLY A 66 -5.10 0.03 8.31
N ILE A 67 -4.67 -0.35 7.10
CA ILE A 67 -3.88 -1.57 6.90
C ILE A 67 -2.46 -1.33 7.42
N LYS A 68 -1.92 -2.28 8.19
CA LYS A 68 -0.52 -2.24 8.63
C LYS A 68 0.39 -2.51 7.43
N ALA A 69 1.38 -1.65 7.21
CA ALA A 69 2.31 -1.75 6.11
C ALA A 69 3.75 -1.47 6.54
N ARG A 70 4.71 -1.91 5.71
CA ARG A 70 6.13 -1.58 5.87
C ARG A 70 6.81 -1.34 4.53
N GLU A 71 7.74 -0.40 4.55
CA GLU A 71 8.64 -0.10 3.42
C GLU A 71 9.59 -1.28 3.19
N VAL A 72 9.70 -1.70 1.92
CA VAL A 72 10.68 -2.67 1.45
C VAL A 72 11.83 -1.89 0.82
N ASN A 73 13.02 -1.95 1.44
CA ASN A 73 14.24 -1.31 0.92
C ASN A 73 14.73 -1.96 -0.37
#